data_AF-A0A0B1TH54-F1
#
_entry.id   AF-A0A0B1TH54-F1
#
_cell.length_a   1.000
_cell.length_b   1.000
_cell.length_c   1.000
_cell.angle_alpha   90.00
_cell.angle_beta   90.00
_cell.angle_gamma   90.00
#
_symmetry.space_group_name_H-M   'P 1'
#
loop_
_entity.id
_entity.type
_entity.pdbx_description
1 polymer ?
#
loop_
_entity_poly.entity_id
_entity_poly.type
_entity_poly.pdbx_seq_one_letter_code
_entity_poly.pdbx_strand_id
1 'polypeptide(L)'
;MAVEAAMGGLDDLGDKNDTVAMESIIALNKLVSKTNDTQLHSILRQVLLKIRPCFEKESAALRAASFSLFGELGARIGGDEEFMAHLHANIVAILLHLNDEDEDACSMALNRIHPLFSVGTFSSVIEREMKDGRLPGSYFGVQRDLASILVGFVVLFDLEPSVVVP
;
A
#
# COMPACT_ATOMS: atom_id res chain seq x y z
N MET A 1 6.08 18.19 16.62
CA MET A 1 4.98 19.19 16.45
C MET A 1 4.09 18.80 15.27
N ALA A 2 2.75 18.91 15.40
CA ALA A 2 1.70 18.49 14.45
C ALA A 2 1.76 17.03 13.95
N VAL A 3 2.76 16.66 13.14
CA VAL A 3 2.95 15.28 12.63
C VAL A 3 3.10 14.29 13.79
N GLU A 4 3.93 14.61 14.78
CA GLU A 4 4.10 13.76 15.98
C GLU A 4 2.80 13.59 16.77
N ALA A 5 1.97 14.63 16.88
CA ALA A 5 0.70 14.55 17.57
C ALA A 5 -0.28 13.65 16.80
N ALA A 6 -0.32 13.79 15.47
CA ALA A 6 -1.11 12.91 14.62
C ALA A 6 -0.61 11.46 14.67
N MET A 7 0.71 11.22 14.64
CA MET A 7 1.26 9.86 14.81
C MET A 7 0.92 9.28 16.19
N GLY A 8 0.98 10.09 17.25
CA GLY A 8 0.63 9.65 18.60
C GLY A 8 -0.84 9.25 18.75
N GLY A 9 -1.76 9.90 18.02
CA GLY A 9 -3.17 9.52 18.03
C GLY A 9 -3.46 8.16 17.38
N LEU A 10 -2.56 7.63 16.54
CA LEU A 10 -2.67 6.27 16.00
C LEU A 10 -2.34 5.20 17.06
N ASP A 11 -1.65 5.57 18.14
CA ASP A 11 -1.27 4.67 19.23
C ASP A 11 -2.20 4.76 20.46
N ASP A 12 -3.30 5.50 20.37
CA ASP A 12 -4.18 5.69 21.52
C ASP A 12 -4.92 4.39 21.89
N LEU A 13 -4.38 3.67 22.87
CA LEU A 13 -4.95 2.44 23.41
C LEU A 13 -6.35 2.64 24.04
N GLY A 14 -6.72 3.88 24.34
CA GLY A 14 -8.03 4.26 24.87
C GLY A 14 -9.10 4.51 23.80
N ASP A 15 -8.74 4.53 22.51
CA ASP A 15 -9.63 4.87 21.41
C ASP A 15 -10.54 3.70 21.00
N LYS A 16 -11.63 3.52 21.75
CA LYS A 16 -12.55 2.39 21.59
C LYS A 16 -13.29 2.34 20.25
N ASN A 17 -13.38 3.48 19.55
CA ASN A 17 -14.17 3.61 18.31
C ASN A 17 -13.31 4.04 17.12
N ASP A 18 -11.98 3.96 17.24
CA ASP A 18 -11.03 4.42 16.21
C ASP A 18 -11.23 5.90 15.79
N THR A 19 -11.85 6.72 16.65
CA THR A 19 -12.15 8.13 16.37
C THR A 19 -10.91 9.02 16.40
N VAL A 20 -10.03 8.79 17.37
CA VAL A 20 -8.74 9.48 17.48
C VAL A 20 -7.84 9.03 16.33
N ALA A 21 -7.81 7.73 16.04
CA ALA A 21 -7.07 7.17 14.92
C ALA A 21 -7.55 7.74 13.57
N MET A 22 -8.86 7.84 13.36
CA MET A 22 -9.45 8.43 12.16
C MET A 22 -9.00 9.88 11.95
N GLU A 23 -9.21 10.75 12.93
CA GLU A 23 -8.81 12.16 12.83
C GLU A 23 -7.30 12.30 12.63
N SER A 24 -6.52 11.41 13.24
CA SER A 24 -5.07 11.34 13.07
C SER A 24 -4.66 11.00 11.63
N ILE A 25 -5.28 9.99 11.00
CA ILE A 25 -5.03 9.66 9.58
C ILE A 25 -5.47 10.80 8.65
N ILE A 26 -6.62 11.43 8.92
CA ILE A 26 -7.09 12.58 8.13
C ILE A 26 -6.10 13.75 8.25
N ALA A 27 -5.60 14.02 9.45
CA ALA A 27 -4.57 15.03 9.67
C ALA A 27 -3.27 14.69 8.93
N LEU A 28 -2.81 13.43 9.00
CA LEU A 28 -1.61 12.99 8.28
C LEU A 28 -1.75 13.12 6.76
N ASN A 29 -2.88 12.72 6.17
CA ASN A 29 -3.17 12.91 4.74
C ASN A 29 -3.04 14.39 4.35
N LYS A 30 -3.63 15.30 5.14
CA LYS A 30 -3.54 16.75 4.90
C LYS A 30 -2.11 17.24 5.02
N LEU A 31 -1.36 16.80 6.04
CA LEU A 31 0.03 17.22 6.27
C LEU A 31 0.95 16.75 5.14
N VAL A 32 0.85 15.48 4.72
CA VAL A 32 1.67 14.92 3.63
C VAL A 32 1.50 15.72 2.32
N SER A 33 0.28 16.17 2.02
CA SER A 33 0.03 17.02 0.83
C SER A 33 0.65 18.42 0.89
N LYS A 34 1.11 18.88 2.06
CA LYS A 34 1.68 20.22 2.29
C LYS A 34 3.18 20.19 2.60
N THR A 35 3.72 19.02 2.92
CA THR A 35 5.12 18.80 3.30
C THR A 35 6.00 18.59 2.06
N ASN A 36 7.25 19.06 2.08
CA ASN A 36 8.21 18.78 1.00
C ASN A 36 8.84 17.38 1.13
N ASP A 37 9.44 16.85 0.06
CA ASP A 37 9.95 15.48 0.06
C ASP A 37 11.03 15.25 1.12
N THR A 38 11.94 16.21 1.33
CA THR A 38 12.99 16.12 2.38
C THR A 38 12.39 15.92 3.77
N GLN A 39 11.32 16.64 4.08
CA GLN A 39 10.61 16.50 5.34
C GLN A 39 9.77 15.21 5.40
N LEU A 40 9.26 14.71 4.27
CA LEU A 40 8.58 13.41 4.23
C LEU A 40 9.55 12.26 4.50
N HIS A 41 10.73 12.28 3.89
CA HIS A 41 11.77 11.27 4.13
C HIS A 41 12.16 11.20 5.61
N SER A 42 12.22 12.34 6.33
CA SER A 42 12.61 12.34 7.75
C SER A 42 11.59 11.70 8.69
N ILE A 43 10.31 11.64 8.29
CA ILE A 43 9.23 11.04 9.09
C ILE A 43 8.75 9.68 8.54
N LEU A 44 9.19 9.31 7.34
CA LEU A 44 8.67 8.19 6.55
C LEU A 44 8.56 6.89 7.36
N ARG A 45 9.68 6.43 7.93
CA ARG A 45 9.74 5.20 8.75
C ARG A 45 8.69 5.20 9.85
N GLN A 46 8.59 6.32 10.59
CA GLN A 46 7.66 6.41 11.72
C GLN A 46 6.21 6.36 11.25
N VAL A 47 5.87 7.11 10.19
CA VAL A 47 4.51 7.08 9.63
C VAL A 47 4.17 5.68 9.13
N LEU A 48 5.04 5.03 8.35
CA LEU A 48 4.80 3.70 7.79
C LEU A 48 4.59 2.62 8.87
N LEU A 49 5.34 2.69 9.97
CA LEU A 49 5.15 1.78 11.11
C LEU A 49 3.81 2.00 11.81
N LYS A 50 3.35 3.25 11.91
CA LYS A 50 2.13 3.63 12.63
C LYS A 50 0.85 3.40 11.82
N ILE A 51 0.90 3.53 10.50
CA ILE A 51 -0.27 3.28 9.64
C ILE A 51 -0.52 1.79 9.38
N ARG A 52 0.50 0.93 9.51
CA ARG A 52 0.38 -0.50 9.20
C ARG A 52 -0.75 -1.19 9.98
N PRO A 53 -0.89 -1.02 11.31
CA PRO A 53 -2.02 -1.59 12.05
C PRO A 53 -3.39 -1.08 11.58
N CYS A 54 -3.46 0.11 10.97
CA CYS A 54 -4.70 0.68 10.49
C CYS A 54 -5.27 -0.05 9.28
N PHE A 55 -4.49 -0.86 8.56
CA PHE A 55 -4.98 -1.70 7.47
C PHE A 55 -5.89 -2.83 7.95
N GLU A 56 -5.82 -3.23 9.22
CA GLU A 56 -6.57 -4.36 9.76
C GLU A 56 -7.64 -3.95 10.78
N LYS A 57 -7.87 -2.65 10.95
CA LYS A 57 -8.91 -2.12 11.86
C LYS A 57 -10.30 -2.48 11.36
N GLU A 58 -11.28 -2.64 12.26
CA GLU A 58 -12.66 -2.99 11.89
C GLU A 58 -13.35 -1.87 11.08
N SER A 59 -12.99 -0.61 11.33
CA SER A 59 -13.51 0.53 10.59
C SER A 59 -13.02 0.56 9.14
N ALA A 60 -13.91 0.27 8.18
CA ALA A 60 -13.61 0.34 6.75
C ALA A 60 -13.11 1.72 6.31
N ALA A 61 -13.74 2.78 6.83
CA ALA A 61 -13.32 4.15 6.55
C ALA A 61 -11.89 4.42 7.04
N LEU A 62 -11.47 3.85 8.17
CA LEU A 62 -10.11 4.01 8.67
C LEU A 62 -9.12 3.28 7.76
N ARG A 63 -9.43 2.04 7.39
CA ARG A 63 -8.62 1.26 6.43
C ARG A 63 -8.44 2.04 5.12
N ALA A 64 -9.54 2.52 4.54
CA ALA A 64 -9.55 3.31 3.31
C ALA A 64 -8.68 4.57 3.41
N ALA A 65 -8.85 5.36 4.48
CA ALA A 65 -8.06 6.56 4.69
C ALA A 65 -6.56 6.26 4.87
N SER A 66 -6.22 5.12 5.47
CA SER A 66 -4.85 4.64 5.59
C SER A 66 -4.26 4.17 4.26
N PHE A 67 -5.02 3.47 3.41
CA PHE A 67 -4.56 3.11 2.07
C PHE A 67 -4.35 4.34 1.19
N SER A 68 -5.23 5.33 1.28
CA SER A 68 -5.05 6.62 0.59
C SER A 68 -3.73 7.29 1.00
N LEU A 69 -3.44 7.34 2.31
CA LEU A 69 -2.18 7.88 2.83
C LEU A 69 -0.96 7.11 2.33
N PHE A 70 -1.03 5.78 2.35
CA PHE A 70 0.04 4.91 1.87
C PHE A 70 0.32 5.12 0.38
N GLY A 71 -0.75 5.20 -0.44
CA GLY A 71 -0.65 5.46 -1.87
C GLY A 71 -0.08 6.84 -2.20
N GLU A 72 -0.45 7.88 -1.44
CA GLU A 72 0.13 9.23 -1.57
C GLU A 72 1.64 9.24 -1.23
N LEU A 73 2.05 8.58 -0.15
CA LEU A 73 3.45 8.44 0.20
C LEU A 73 4.23 7.72 -0.91
N GLY A 74 3.67 6.65 -1.47
CA GLY A 74 4.29 5.92 -2.57
C GLY A 74 4.42 6.74 -3.85
N ALA A 75 3.39 7.51 -4.21
CA ALA A 75 3.43 8.39 -5.37
C ALA A 75 4.52 9.46 -5.28
N ARG A 76 4.79 9.96 -4.06
CA ARG A 76 5.74 11.06 -3.85
C ARG A 76 7.17 10.60 -3.61
N ILE A 77 7.35 9.57 -2.77
CA ILE A 77 8.66 9.15 -2.27
C ILE A 77 8.82 7.62 -2.29
N GLY A 78 8.07 6.92 -3.12
CA GLY A 78 8.05 5.46 -3.17
C GLY A 78 9.34 4.80 -3.65
N GLY A 79 10.24 5.54 -4.29
CA GLY A 79 11.57 5.04 -4.65
C GLY A 79 12.54 4.89 -3.46
N ASP A 80 12.14 5.35 -2.27
CA ASP A 80 12.90 5.17 -1.03
C ASP A 80 12.92 3.70 -0.60
N GLU A 81 14.09 3.18 -0.21
CA GLU A 81 14.25 1.78 0.21
C GLU A 81 13.35 1.43 1.41
N GLU A 82 13.12 2.37 2.32
CA GLU A 82 12.24 2.17 3.47
C GLU A 82 10.79 2.01 3.01
N PHE A 83 10.34 2.84 2.05
CA PHE A 83 9.00 2.69 1.49
C PHE A 83 8.85 1.35 0.78
N MET A 84 9.84 0.98 -0.05
CA MET A 84 9.81 -0.29 -0.78
C MET A 84 9.75 -1.52 0.13
N ALA A 85 10.49 -1.50 1.25
CA ALA A 85 10.41 -2.56 2.25
C ALA A 85 8.99 -2.71 2.83
N HIS A 86 8.35 -1.59 3.16
CA HIS A 86 6.97 -1.58 3.63
C HIS A 86 5.96 -1.95 2.53
N LEU A 87 6.16 -1.53 1.29
CA LEU A 87 5.34 -1.92 0.15
C LEU A 87 5.35 -3.44 -0.03
N HIS A 88 6.52 -4.05 -0.09
CA HIS A 88 6.63 -5.51 -0.22
C HIS A 88 6.01 -6.24 0.98
N ALA A 89 6.16 -5.72 2.20
CA ALA A 89 5.59 -6.33 3.39
C ALA A 89 4.05 -6.24 3.45
N ASN A 90 3.42 -5.30 2.75
CA ASN A 90 1.99 -5.04 2.84
C ASN A 90 1.23 -5.28 1.52
N ILE A 91 1.89 -5.59 0.41
CA ILE A 91 1.23 -5.73 -0.90
C ILE A 91 0.10 -6.76 -0.89
N VAL A 92 0.29 -7.89 -0.19
CA VAL A 92 -0.75 -8.92 -0.06
C VAL A 92 -1.96 -8.37 0.69
N ALA A 93 -1.76 -7.63 1.79
CA ALA A 93 -2.85 -7.00 2.53
C ALA A 93 -3.61 -6.00 1.63
N ILE A 94 -2.90 -5.10 0.93
CA ILE A 94 -3.51 -4.12 0.02
C ILE A 94 -4.37 -4.82 -1.05
N LEU A 95 -3.89 -5.95 -1.61
CA LEU A 95 -4.63 -6.74 -2.58
C LEU A 95 -5.85 -7.47 -2.00
N LEU A 96 -5.81 -7.91 -0.74
CA LEU A 96 -6.96 -8.51 -0.08
C LEU A 96 -8.09 -7.49 0.10
N HIS A 97 -7.75 -6.23 0.39
CA HIS A 97 -8.70 -5.15 0.60
C HIS A 97 -9.31 -4.57 -0.69
N LEU A 98 -8.94 -5.09 -1.87
CA LEU A 98 -9.69 -4.82 -3.11
C LEU A 98 -11.10 -5.45 -3.14
N ASN A 99 -11.43 -6.32 -2.18
CA ASN A 99 -12.75 -6.91 -2.00
C ASN A 99 -13.35 -6.53 -0.64
N ASP A 100 -13.00 -5.33 -0.17
CA ASP A 100 -13.46 -4.76 1.09
C ASP A 100 -14.72 -3.89 0.87
N GLU A 101 -15.29 -3.33 1.93
CA GLU A 101 -16.45 -2.43 1.85
C GLU A 101 -16.12 -1.11 1.12
N ASP A 102 -14.85 -0.69 1.13
CA ASP A 102 -14.34 0.52 0.46
C ASP A 102 -13.18 0.17 -0.49
N GLU A 103 -13.53 -0.44 -1.62
CA GLU A 103 -12.58 -0.94 -2.62
C GLU A 103 -11.85 0.20 -3.38
N ASP A 104 -12.47 1.39 -3.46
CA ASP A 104 -12.00 2.52 -4.26
C ASP A 104 -10.65 3.04 -3.75
N ALA A 105 -10.50 3.15 -2.43
CA ALA A 105 -9.25 3.61 -1.81
C ALA A 105 -8.09 2.64 -2.09
N CYS A 106 -8.34 1.33 -2.02
CA CYS A 106 -7.35 0.30 -2.34
C CYS A 106 -6.97 0.33 -3.82
N SER A 107 -7.96 0.41 -4.71
CA SER A 107 -7.71 0.50 -6.16
C SER A 107 -6.88 1.73 -6.51
N MET A 108 -7.23 2.90 -5.95
CA MET A 108 -6.47 4.13 -6.11
C MET A 108 -5.04 4.01 -5.56
N ALA A 109 -4.87 3.43 -4.38
CA ALA A 109 -3.54 3.23 -3.80
C ALA A 109 -2.67 2.32 -4.69
N LEU A 110 -3.23 1.21 -5.19
CA LEU A 110 -2.55 0.33 -6.14
C LEU A 110 -2.21 1.05 -7.44
N ASN A 111 -3.12 1.88 -7.96
CA ASN A 111 -2.88 2.69 -9.14
C ASN A 111 -1.67 3.65 -8.96
N ARG A 112 -1.45 4.15 -7.74
CA ARG A 112 -0.33 5.05 -7.44
C ARG A 112 1.00 4.33 -7.28
N ILE A 113 0.99 3.12 -6.72
CA ILE A 113 2.22 2.40 -6.33
C ILE A 113 2.65 1.34 -7.34
N HIS A 114 1.79 0.91 -8.27
CA HIS A 114 2.16 -0.12 -9.25
C HIS A 114 3.42 0.20 -10.08
N PRO A 115 3.74 1.47 -10.45
CA PRO A 115 4.95 1.77 -11.19
C PRO A 115 6.25 1.51 -10.40
N LEU A 116 6.15 1.38 -9.08
CA LEU A 116 7.30 1.08 -8.21
C LEU A 116 7.72 -0.39 -8.30
N PHE A 117 6.85 -1.26 -8.81
CA PHE A 117 7.20 -2.66 -9.04
C PHE A 117 8.02 -2.78 -10.32
N SER A 118 9.27 -3.18 -10.18
CA SER A 118 10.20 -3.45 -11.30
C SER A 118 9.80 -4.66 -12.15
N VAL A 119 8.80 -5.43 -11.73
CA VAL A 119 8.22 -6.55 -12.49
C VAL A 119 7.11 -6.05 -13.40
N GLY A 120 7.37 -5.99 -14.70
CA GLY A 120 6.41 -5.50 -15.71
C GLY A 120 5.06 -6.23 -15.72
N THR A 121 5.01 -7.48 -15.25
CA THR A 121 3.79 -8.28 -15.20
C THR A 121 2.81 -7.82 -14.13
N PHE A 122 3.27 -7.35 -12.96
CA PHE A 122 2.35 -6.83 -11.92
C PHE A 122 1.77 -5.48 -12.33
N SER A 123 2.64 -4.54 -12.73
CA SER A 123 2.23 -3.20 -13.18
C SER A 123 1.19 -3.28 -14.31
N SER A 124 1.40 -4.17 -15.29
CA SER A 124 0.47 -4.33 -16.40
C SER A 124 -0.91 -4.87 -16.00
N VAL A 125 -1.01 -5.74 -14.99
CA VAL A 125 -2.32 -6.18 -14.46
C VAL A 125 -3.04 -5.00 -13.82
N ILE A 126 -2.36 -4.20 -13.01
CA ILE A 126 -2.96 -3.02 -12.38
C ILE A 126 -3.38 -1.99 -13.43
N GLU A 127 -2.54 -1.69 -14.41
CA GLU A 127 -2.87 -0.76 -15.51
C GLU A 127 -4.07 -1.24 -16.33
N ARG A 128 -4.18 -2.55 -16.57
CA ARG A 128 -5.28 -3.10 -17.36
C ARG A 128 -6.60 -3.07 -16.57
N GLU A 129 -6.59 -3.55 -15.33
CA GLU A 129 -7.81 -3.74 -14.54
C GLU A 129 -8.25 -2.47 -13.81
N MET A 130 -7.31 -1.66 -13.34
CA MET A 130 -7.50 -0.58 -12.37
C MET A 130 -6.91 0.76 -12.85
N LYS A 131 -6.87 0.98 -14.17
CA LYS A 131 -6.43 2.25 -14.75
C LYS A 131 -7.15 3.44 -14.13
N ASP A 132 -6.41 4.50 -13.82
CA ASP A 132 -6.90 5.73 -13.19
C ASP A 132 -7.62 5.47 -11.85
N GLY A 133 -7.33 4.34 -11.19
CA GLY A 133 -7.92 3.92 -9.92
C GLY A 133 -9.33 3.36 -10.01
N ARG A 134 -9.84 3.04 -11.21
CA ARG A 134 -11.15 2.39 -11.37
C ARG A 134 -11.18 1.03 -10.67
N LEU A 135 -12.34 0.59 -10.20
CA LEU A 135 -12.48 -0.77 -9.68
C LEU A 135 -12.26 -1.82 -10.77
N PRO A 136 -11.64 -2.96 -10.43
CA PRO A 136 -11.51 -4.06 -11.37
C PRO A 136 -12.88 -4.62 -11.74
N GLY A 137 -13.02 -5.15 -12.96
CA GLY A 137 -14.30 -5.73 -13.38
C GLY A 137 -14.68 -6.99 -12.59
N SER A 138 -13.68 -7.67 -12.00
CA SER A 138 -13.86 -8.79 -11.09
C SER A 138 -12.65 -8.95 -10.18
N TYR A 139 -12.87 -8.98 -8.87
CA TYR A 139 -11.84 -9.30 -7.89
C TYR A 139 -11.19 -10.67 -8.16
N PHE A 140 -12.00 -11.69 -8.48
CA PHE A 140 -11.51 -13.02 -8.84
C PHE A 140 -10.62 -12.99 -10.10
N GLY A 141 -10.95 -12.13 -11.07
CA GLY A 141 -10.12 -11.92 -12.26
C GLY A 141 -8.72 -11.41 -11.89
N VAL A 142 -8.66 -10.41 -11.01
CA VAL A 142 -7.39 -9.86 -10.50
C VAL A 142 -6.60 -10.95 -9.76
N GLN A 143 -7.24 -11.71 -8.86
CA GLN A 143 -6.58 -12.79 -8.13
C GLN A 143 -6.00 -13.86 -9.07
N ARG A 144 -6.75 -14.30 -10.08
CA ARG A 144 -6.29 -15.28 -11.07
C ARG A 144 -5.07 -14.77 -11.84
N ASP A 145 -5.09 -13.51 -12.24
CA ASP A 145 -4.03 -12.94 -13.06
C ASP A 145 -2.76 -12.73 -12.24
N LEU A 146 -2.90 -12.32 -10.97
CA LEU A 146 -1.80 -12.28 -10.00
C LEU A 146 -1.23 -13.66 -9.67
N ALA A 147 -2.10 -14.67 -9.47
CA ALA A 147 -1.66 -16.05 -9.28
C ALA A 147 -0.86 -16.56 -10.49
N SER A 148 -1.27 -16.18 -11.71
CA SER A 148 -0.56 -16.55 -12.94
C SER A 148 0.85 -15.94 -13.00
N ILE A 149 1.05 -14.73 -12.45
CA ILE A 149 2.37 -14.11 -12.33
C ILE A 149 3.25 -14.93 -11.39
N LEU A 150 2.74 -15.32 -10.22
CA LEU A 150 3.49 -16.11 -9.25
C LEU A 150 3.88 -17.49 -9.80
N VAL A 151 2.96 -18.16 -10.51
CA VAL A 151 3.26 -19.43 -11.19
C VAL A 151 4.31 -19.24 -12.29
N GLY A 152 4.22 -18.15 -13.06
CA GLY A 152 5.22 -17.80 -14.08
C GLY A 152 6.63 -17.64 -13.49
N PHE A 153 6.76 -17.10 -12.27
CA PHE A 153 8.04 -17.02 -11.57
C PHE A 153 8.60 -18.40 -11.19
N VAL A 154 7.75 -19.32 -10.72
CA VAL A 154 8.17 -20.69 -10.35
C VAL A 154 8.73 -21.42 -11.57
N VAL A 155 8.03 -21.33 -12.71
CA VAL A 155 8.47 -21.98 -13.96
C VAL A 155 9.77 -21.38 -14.50
N LEU A 156 10.00 -20.07 -14.32
CA LEU A 156 11.25 -19.42 -14.74
C LEU A 156 12.45 -19.85 -13.87
N PHE A 157 12.24 -20.05 -12.56
CA PHE A 157 13.27 -20.57 -11.64
C PHE A 157 13.59 -22.04 -11.89
N ASP A 158 12.60 -22.86 -12.26
CA ASP A 158 12.82 -24.28 -12.62
C ASP A 158 13.54 -24.46 -13.97
N LEU A 159 13.71 -23.37 -14.75
CA LEU A 159 14.41 -23.36 -16.03
C LEU A 159 15.86 -22.88 -15.93
N GLU A 160 16.37 -22.48 -14.77
CA GLU A 160 17.82 -22.31 -14.61
C GLU A 160 18.50 -23.69 -14.69
N PRO A 161 19.36 -23.95 -15.69
CA PRO A 161 20.06 -25.21 -15.76
C PRO A 161 20.93 -25.32 -14.52
N SER A 162 20.79 -26.44 -13.82
CA SER A 162 21.72 -26.84 -12.77
C SER A 162 23.13 -26.67 -13.32
N VAL A 163 23.87 -25.67 -12.81
CA VAL A 163 25.27 -25.51 -13.14
C VAL A 163 25.96 -26.76 -12.62
N VAL A 164 26.25 -27.68 -13.54
CA VAL A 164 27.12 -28.82 -13.29
C VAL A 164 28.50 -28.22 -13.02
N VAL A 165 28.83 -28.09 -11.73
CA VAL A 165 30.18 -27.72 -11.30
C VAL A 165 31.08 -28.92 -11.61
N PRO A 166 32.18 -28.73 -12.36
CA PRO A 166 33.11 -29.81 -12.70
C PRO A 166 33.89 -30.35 -11.49
#